data_AF-A0A955IJM0-F1
#
_entry.id   AF-A0A955IJM0-F1
#
_cell.length_a   1.000
_cell.length_b   1.000
_cell.length_c   1.000
_cell.angle_alpha   90.00
_cell.angle_beta   90.00
_cell.angle_gamma   90.00
#
_symmetry.space_group_name_H-M   'P 1'
#
loop_
_entity.id
_entity.type
_entity.pdbx_description
1 polymer ?
#
loop_
_entity_poly.entity_id
_entity_poly.type
_entity_poly.pdbx_seq_one_letter_code
_entity_poly.pdbx_strand_id
1 'polypeptide(L)'
;MQPRHMEAMEAATRGEWIDSLTSELSSVFPETASDPTAARKRAIRLDTTARTYGISTRRGLFRFASLAMLAGDDFHLAPPVQRALRHPSMHPEQVVEHLLGHLGPTIRSLDAESRGGQRDEA
;
A
#
# COMPACT_ATOMS: atom_id res chain seq x y z
N MET A 1 -5.70 -4.18 -34.87
CA MET A 1 -5.16 -3.31 -33.79
C MET A 1 -3.65 -3.41 -33.81
N GLN A 2 -2.94 -2.27 -33.76
CA GLN A 2 -1.47 -2.25 -33.72
C GLN A 2 -0.98 -2.42 -32.26
N PRO A 3 0.10 -3.17 -32.00
CA PRO A 3 0.61 -3.44 -30.64
C PRO A 3 0.83 -2.18 -29.78
N ARG A 4 1.30 -1.09 -30.40
CA ARG A 4 1.53 0.20 -29.74
C ARG A 4 0.27 0.87 -29.18
N HIS A 5 -0.89 0.63 -29.79
CA HIS A 5 -2.16 1.16 -29.27
C HIS A 5 -2.61 0.42 -28.01
N MET A 6 -2.29 -0.87 -27.91
CA MET A 6 -2.61 -1.69 -26.74
C MET A 6 -1.75 -1.29 -25.53
N GLU A 7 -0.44 -1.13 -25.75
CA GLU A 7 0.50 -0.66 -24.72
C GLU A 7 0.13 0.74 -24.21
N ALA A 8 -0.28 1.66 -25.11
CA ALA A 8 -0.70 2.99 -24.73
C ALA A 8 -1.99 2.99 -23.90
N MET A 9 -2.96 2.14 -24.24
CA MET A 9 -4.19 1.97 -23.45
C MET A 9 -3.91 1.42 -22.07
N GLU A 10 -3.07 0.38 -21.97
CA GLU A 10 -2.69 -0.21 -20.68
C GLU A 10 -1.95 0.80 -19.79
N ALA A 11 -1.05 1.59 -20.37
CA ALA A 11 -0.35 2.65 -19.67
C ALA A 11 -1.30 3.75 -19.16
N ALA A 12 -2.29 4.15 -19.97
CA ALA A 12 -3.31 5.13 -19.58
C ALA A 12 -4.18 4.61 -18.43
N THR A 13 -4.71 3.39 -18.53
CA THR A 13 -5.49 2.75 -17.46
C THR A 13 -4.68 2.61 -16.18
N ARG A 14 -3.40 2.24 -16.27
CA ARG A 14 -2.51 2.18 -15.10
C ARG A 14 -2.30 3.56 -14.49
N GLY A 15 -2.15 4.60 -15.30
CA GLY A 15 -2.05 5.99 -14.84
C GLY A 15 -3.24 6.41 -13.99
N GLU A 16 -4.46 6.16 -14.49
CA GLU A 16 -5.70 6.46 -13.76
C GLU A 16 -5.80 5.69 -12.44
N TRP A 17 -5.36 4.42 -12.41
CA TRP A 17 -5.34 3.63 -11.19
C TRP A 17 -4.37 4.19 -10.14
N ILE A 18 -3.19 4.63 -10.57
CA ILE A 18 -2.20 5.26 -9.69
C ILE A 18 -2.74 6.58 -9.13
N ASP A 19 -3.36 7.40 -9.97
CA ASP A 19 -3.90 8.69 -9.54
C ASP A 19 -5.04 8.48 -8.54
N SER A 20 -5.91 7.50 -8.79
CA SER A 20 -6.96 7.13 -7.85
C SER A 20 -6.41 6.54 -6.54
N LEU A 21 -5.40 5.68 -6.61
CA LEU A 21 -4.74 5.14 -5.42
C LEU A 21 -4.11 6.26 -4.59
N THR A 22 -3.47 7.23 -5.25
CA THR A 22 -2.86 8.39 -4.61
C THR A 22 -3.93 9.19 -3.87
N SER A 23 -5.06 9.48 -4.51
CA SER A 23 -6.18 10.20 -3.89
C SER A 23 -6.78 9.44 -2.71
N GLU A 24 -7.02 8.14 -2.85
CA GLU A 24 -7.56 7.30 -1.76
C GLU A 24 -6.61 7.26 -0.56
N LEU A 25 -5.30 7.08 -0.80
CA LEU A 25 -4.30 7.07 0.26
C LEU A 25 -4.18 8.42 0.95
N SER A 26 -4.14 9.52 0.21
CA SER A 26 -4.11 10.87 0.78
C SER A 26 -5.36 11.19 1.60
N SER A 27 -6.52 10.61 1.26
CA SER A 27 -7.74 10.76 2.06
C SER A 27 -7.69 9.99 3.38
N VAL A 28 -7.04 8.83 3.42
CA VAL A 28 -6.97 7.96 4.61
C VAL A 28 -5.77 8.31 5.49
N PHE A 29 -4.68 8.76 4.88
CA PHE A 29 -3.40 9.11 5.49
C PHE A 29 -3.06 10.57 5.13
N PRO A 30 -3.75 11.56 5.72
CA PRO A 30 -3.64 12.97 5.33
C PRO A 30 -2.22 13.55 5.47
N GLU A 31 -1.37 12.98 6.32
CA GLU A 31 0.05 13.31 6.41
C GLU A 31 0.81 13.10 5.09
N THR A 32 0.35 12.16 4.27
CA THR A 32 0.93 11.88 2.94
C THR A 32 0.44 12.83 1.85
N ALA A 33 -0.62 13.61 2.12
CA ALA A 33 -1.22 14.53 1.17
C ALA A 33 -0.43 15.84 1.00
N SER A 34 0.56 16.09 1.86
CA SER A 34 1.36 17.32 1.88
C SER A 34 2.20 17.54 0.62
N ASP A 35 2.61 16.47 -0.06
CA ASP A 35 3.28 16.51 -1.36
C ASP A 35 2.63 15.51 -2.34
N PRO A 36 1.74 15.97 -3.23
CA PRO A 36 1.08 15.13 -4.23
C PRO A 36 2.04 14.43 -5.18
N THR A 37 3.19 15.05 -5.48
CA THR A 37 4.20 14.47 -6.37
C THR A 37 4.92 13.31 -5.68
N ALA A 38 5.30 13.48 -4.41
CA ALA A 38 5.88 12.40 -3.61
C ALA A 38 4.90 11.26 -3.36
N ALA A 39 3.63 11.58 -3.03
CA ALA A 39 2.57 10.60 -2.84
C ALA A 39 2.36 9.74 -4.10
N ARG A 40 2.31 10.38 -5.28
CA ARG A 40 2.18 9.69 -6.56
C ARG A 40 3.38 8.80 -6.88
N LYS A 41 4.61 9.28 -6.64
CA LYS A 41 5.83 8.47 -6.82
C LYS A 41 5.82 7.24 -5.92
N ARG A 42 5.39 7.40 -4.66
CA ARG A 42 5.24 6.29 -3.73
C ARG A 42 4.18 5.30 -4.22
N ALA A 43 3.03 5.77 -4.69
CA ALA A 43 1.99 4.90 -5.27
C ALA A 43 2.50 4.06 -6.46
N ILE A 44 3.29 4.66 -7.37
CA ILE A 44 3.92 3.95 -8.50
C ILE A 44 4.88 2.84 -8.00
N ARG A 45 5.71 3.15 -7.00
CA ARG A 45 6.63 2.19 -6.41
C ARG A 45 5.87 1.03 -5.77
N LEU A 46 4.84 1.33 -4.98
CA LEU A 46 4.01 0.33 -4.31
C LEU A 46 3.25 -0.56 -5.30
N ASP A 47 2.70 -0.02 -6.40
CA ASP A 47 2.09 -0.81 -7.49
C ASP A 47 3.11 -1.74 -8.14
N THR A 48 4.30 -1.22 -8.44
CA THR A 48 5.37 -2.03 -9.04
C THR A 48 5.75 -3.19 -8.12
N THR A 49 5.93 -2.93 -6.82
CA THR A 49 6.27 -3.97 -5.86
C THR A 49 5.13 -4.96 -5.64
N ALA A 50 3.89 -4.50 -5.47
CA ALA A 50 2.71 -5.34 -5.29
C ALA A 50 2.57 -6.37 -6.43
N ARG A 51 2.84 -5.95 -7.67
CA ARG A 51 2.82 -6.82 -8.86
C ARG A 51 3.88 -7.92 -8.81
N THR A 52 5.04 -7.70 -8.18
CA THR A 52 6.05 -8.77 -7.99
C THR A 52 5.55 -9.91 -7.13
N TYR A 53 4.54 -9.66 -6.29
CA TYR A 53 3.87 -10.67 -5.49
C TYR A 53 2.58 -11.17 -6.13
N GLY A 54 2.23 -10.75 -7.35
CA GLY A 54 0.98 -11.15 -8.01
C GLY A 54 -0.28 -10.42 -7.52
N ILE A 55 -0.14 -9.31 -6.81
CA ILE A 55 -1.27 -8.45 -6.43
C ILE A 55 -1.63 -7.58 -7.64
N SER A 56 -2.83 -7.75 -8.18
CA SER A 56 -3.24 -7.11 -9.42
C SER A 56 -4.59 -6.41 -9.34
N THR A 57 -5.39 -6.66 -8.30
CA THR A 57 -6.65 -5.94 -8.13
C THR A 57 -6.42 -4.58 -7.47
N ARG A 58 -7.28 -3.62 -7.81
CA ARG A 58 -7.30 -2.30 -7.17
C ARG A 58 -7.43 -2.38 -5.65
N ARG A 59 -8.32 -3.26 -5.16
CA ARG A 59 -8.53 -3.48 -3.73
C ARG A 59 -7.29 -4.07 -3.05
N GLY A 60 -6.64 -5.05 -3.67
CA GLY A 60 -5.40 -5.64 -3.16
C GLY A 60 -4.28 -4.61 -3.08
N LEU A 61 -4.11 -3.80 -4.13
CA LEU A 61 -3.13 -2.73 -4.18
C LEU A 61 -3.36 -1.67 -3.10
N PHE A 62 -4.60 -1.21 -2.93
CA PHE A 62 -4.94 -0.24 -1.88
C PHE A 62 -4.59 -0.76 -0.48
N ARG A 63 -4.90 -2.04 -0.19
CA ARG A 63 -4.56 -2.66 1.10
C ARG A 63 -3.05 -2.81 1.30
N PHE A 64 -2.34 -3.21 0.25
CA PHE A 64 -0.88 -3.34 0.29
C PHE A 64 -0.23 -1.98 0.57
N ALA A 65 -0.69 -0.94 -0.12
CA ALA A 65 -0.23 0.42 0.10
C ALA A 65 -0.60 0.94 1.50
N SER A 66 -1.78 0.58 2.03
CA SER A 66 -2.17 0.93 3.39
C SER A 66 -1.25 0.29 4.44
N LEU A 67 -0.85 -0.98 4.24
CA LEU A 67 0.16 -1.62 5.09
C LEU A 67 1.51 -0.90 5.00
N ALA A 68 1.93 -0.46 3.81
CA ALA A 68 3.13 0.33 3.65
C ALA A 68 3.06 1.68 4.39
N MET A 69 1.91 2.33 4.44
CA MET A 69 1.74 3.56 5.22
C MET A 69 1.84 3.31 6.73
N LEU A 70 1.31 2.17 7.20
CA LEU A 70 1.28 1.83 8.61
C LEU A 70 2.62 1.27 9.12
N ALA A 71 3.28 0.42 8.34
CA ALA A 71 4.47 -0.34 8.75
C ALA A 71 5.77 0.11 8.03
N GLY A 72 5.67 1.08 7.12
CA GLY A 72 6.77 1.55 6.26
C GLY A 72 6.81 0.86 4.89
N ASP A 73 7.35 1.56 3.88
CA ASP A 73 7.40 1.10 2.48
C ASP A 73 8.07 -0.27 2.32
N ASP A 74 9.04 -0.58 3.19
CA ASP A 74 9.84 -1.79 3.16
C ASP A 74 9.25 -2.97 3.96
N PHE A 75 8.00 -2.85 4.48
CA PHE A 75 7.38 -3.91 5.30
C PHE A 75 7.39 -5.28 4.60
N HIS A 76 7.27 -5.28 3.27
CA HIS A 76 7.29 -6.49 2.46
C HIS A 76 8.64 -7.21 2.48
N LEU A 77 9.72 -6.59 2.97
CA LEU A 77 11.04 -7.20 3.12
C LEU A 77 11.15 -8.01 4.41
N ALA A 78 10.24 -7.83 5.37
CA ALA A 78 10.25 -8.61 6.59
C ALA A 78 10.10 -10.11 6.26
N PRO A 79 11.00 -10.99 6.73
CA PRO A 79 10.96 -12.42 6.44
C PRO A 79 9.59 -13.10 6.64
N PRO A 80 8.81 -12.84 7.71
CA PRO A 80 7.48 -13.44 7.86
C PRO A 80 6.49 -12.97 6.79
N VAL A 81 6.57 -11.71 6.36
CA VAL A 81 5.69 -11.13 5.33
C VAL A 81 6.05 -11.72 3.96
N GLN A 82 7.33 -11.80 3.62
CA GLN A 82 7.76 -12.44 2.36
C GLN A 82 7.31 -13.89 2.28
N ARG A 83 7.46 -14.65 3.38
CA ARG A 83 7.05 -16.04 3.44
C ARG A 83 5.54 -16.18 3.23
N ALA A 84 4.74 -15.31 3.84
CA ALA A 84 3.29 -15.32 3.69
C ALA A 84 2.86 -14.94 2.26
N LEU A 85 3.40 -13.86 1.70
CA LEU A 85 3.08 -13.38 0.35
C LEU A 85 3.46 -14.38 -0.75
N ARG A 86 4.50 -15.20 -0.52
CA ARG A 86 4.96 -16.24 -1.45
C ARG A 86 4.38 -17.62 -1.14
N HIS A 87 3.49 -17.73 -0.15
CA HIS A 87 2.96 -19.02 0.25
C HIS A 87 2.02 -19.59 -0.82
N PRO A 88 2.28 -20.80 -1.36
CA PRO A 88 1.57 -21.31 -2.53
C PRO A 88 0.08 -21.62 -2.30
N SER A 89 -0.32 -21.80 -1.04
CA SER A 89 -1.71 -22.14 -0.70
C SER A 89 -2.60 -20.93 -0.38
N MET A 90 -2.09 -19.71 -0.45
CA MET A 90 -2.86 -18.51 -0.13
C MET A 90 -2.67 -17.45 -1.21
N HIS A 91 -3.76 -16.84 -1.65
CA HIS A 91 -3.67 -15.76 -2.62
C HIS A 91 -3.00 -14.54 -1.95
N PRO A 92 -2.01 -13.88 -2.58
CA PRO A 92 -1.31 -12.72 -2.02
C PRO A 92 -2.23 -11.61 -1.50
N GLU A 93 -3.36 -11.39 -2.18
CA GLU A 93 -4.34 -10.38 -1.75
C GLU A 93 -5.06 -10.76 -0.44
N GLN A 94 -5.28 -12.06 -0.20
CA GLN A 94 -5.83 -12.56 1.07
C GLN A 94 -4.81 -12.43 2.19
N VAL A 95 -3.52 -12.65 1.89
CA VAL A 95 -2.42 -12.43 2.85
C VAL A 95 -2.41 -10.97 3.28
N VAL A 96 -2.44 -10.04 2.33
CA VAL A 96 -2.46 -8.60 2.62
C VAL A 96 -3.71 -8.20 3.41
N GLU A 97 -4.87 -8.77 3.10
CA GLU A 97 -6.10 -8.57 3.86
C GLU A 97 -5.97 -9.04 5.32
N HIS A 98 -5.45 -10.25 5.54
CA HIS A 98 -5.20 -10.77 6.88
C HIS A 98 -4.18 -9.93 7.66
N LEU A 99 -3.08 -9.54 7.02
CA LEU A 99 -2.05 -8.70 7.62
C LEU A 99 -2.63 -7.34 8.01
N LEU A 100 -3.43 -6.71 7.16
CA LEU A 100 -4.07 -5.44 7.47
C LEU A 100 -5.07 -5.57 8.64
N GLY A 101 -5.85 -6.67 8.68
CA GLY A 101 -6.77 -6.94 9.77
C GLY A 101 -6.09 -7.17 11.12
N HIS A 102 -4.90 -7.79 11.15
CA HIS A 102 -4.16 -8.08 12.38
C HIS A 102 -3.25 -6.93 12.82
N LEU A 103 -2.52 -6.30 11.88
CA LEU A 103 -1.53 -5.27 12.18
C LEU A 103 -2.16 -3.88 12.29
N GLY A 104 -3.26 -3.62 11.58
CA GLY A 104 -3.93 -2.32 11.57
C GLY A 104 -4.31 -1.82 12.97
N PRO A 105 -4.99 -2.63 13.81
CA PRO A 105 -5.33 -2.25 15.18
C PRO A 105 -4.10 -2.06 16.08
N THR A 106 -3.09 -2.94 15.97
CA THR A 106 -1.88 -2.89 16.80
C THR A 106 -1.06 -1.63 16.51
N ILE A 107 -0.87 -1.28 15.23
CA ILE A 107 -0.12 -0.08 14.83
C ILE A 107 -0.87 1.19 15.25
N ARG A 108 -2.20 1.21 15.10
CA ARG A 108 -3.03 2.34 15.54
C ARG A 108 -3.01 2.53 17.06
N SER A 109 -2.93 1.45 17.84
CA SER A 109 -2.76 1.51 19.30
C SER A 109 -1.43 2.16 19.66
N LEU A 110 -0.33 1.71 19.05
CA LEU A 110 1.01 2.23 19.31
C LEU A 110 1.16 3.72 18.94
N ASP A 111 0.54 4.16 17.84
CA ASP A 111 0.49 5.58 17.47
C ASP A 111 -0.34 6.42 18.47
N ALA A 112 -1.47 5.88 18.94
CA ALA A 112 -2.31 6.56 19.92
C ALA A 112 -1.62 6.67 21.29
N GLU A 113 -0.93 5.62 21.73
CA GLU A 113 -0.14 5.61 22.97
C GLU A 113 1.05 6.57 22.89
N SER A 114 1.75 6.60 21.75
CA SER A 114 2.87 7.53 21.52
C SER A 114 2.44 9.01 21.53
N ARG A 115 1.23 9.32 21.02
CA ARG A 115 0.65 10.68 21.08
C ARG A 115 0.03 11.02 22.45
N GLY A 116 -0.43 10.01 23.19
CA GLY A 116 -0.99 10.17 24.53
C GLY A 116 0.09 10.39 25.60
N GLY A 117 1.21 9.66 25.52
CA GLY A 117 2.33 9.75 26.47
C GLY A 117 3.14 11.04 26.37
N GLN A 118 2.97 11.82 25.31
CA GLN A 118 3.64 13.12 25.12
C GLN A 118 2.90 14.29 25.79
N ARG A 119 1.88 14.02 26.61
CA ARG A 119 1.09 15.05 27.33
C ARG A 119 1.37 15.14 28.84
N ASP A 120 2.25 14.30 29.39
CA ASP A 120 2.54 14.25 30.84
C ASP A 120 3.93 14.79 31.25
N GLU A 121 4.66 15.48 30.36
CA GLU A 121 5.85 16.25 30.72
C GLU A 121 5.60 17.76 30.56
N ALA A 122 4.90 18.36 31.53
CA ALA A 122 4.82 19.81 31.73
C ALA A 122 4.72 20.16 33.21
#